data_AF-A0A7W1SP99-F1
#
_entry.id   AF-A0A7W1SP99-F1
#
_cell.length_a   1.000
_cell.length_b   1.000
_cell.length_c   1.000
_cell.angle_alpha   90.00
_cell.angle_beta   90.00
_cell.angle_gamma   90.00
#
_symmetry.space_group_name_H-M   'P 1'
#
loop_
_entity.id
_entity.type
_entity.pdbx_description
1 polymer ?
#
loop_
_entity_poly.entity_id
_entity_poly.type
_entity_poly.pdbx_seq_one_letter_code
_entity_poly.pdbx_strand_id
1 'polypeptide(L)'
;MNSDKMLSGSVEKLGESIFVNFRLINVSTGAVEKSYIKEFLHYPNELQRIVRISLREMFGIENEELIVQSLTQKEAFANSLNQPDVKSLKLDGPRMGITFYTGRNAEIVQGQPEDGGFDRLPLMFQFGYQFETQYLNEGNFQSLLEFIPMITGLDQGLFIPSFTILNGLRNNKTGWEFAFGPTFGLVSVAEGYYDNGQWRLPHTDMPSGQVLSKRLDSRGKYELRSAFVIAFGKSFRSGKMNIPVNGYVIPSRDGARIGVSFGFNARS
;
A
#
# COMPACT_ATOMS: atom_id res chain seq x y z
N MET A 1 22.30 45.27 -32.20
CA MET A 1 21.76 45.12 -30.83
C MET A 1 22.57 46.02 -29.91
N ASN A 2 21.96 47.05 -29.31
CA ASN A 2 22.58 47.94 -28.31
C ASN A 2 22.34 47.36 -26.91
N SER A 3 23.14 46.39 -26.48
CA SER A 3 23.04 45.83 -25.13
C SER A 3 24.34 46.08 -24.37
N ASP A 4 24.24 46.50 -23.11
CA ASP A 4 25.40 46.75 -22.25
C ASP A 4 26.01 45.44 -21.71
N LYS A 5 25.19 44.38 -21.65
CA LYS A 5 25.55 43.06 -21.10
C LYS A 5 25.17 41.94 -22.06
N MET A 6 25.92 40.85 -22.00
CA MET A 6 25.62 39.59 -22.67
C MET A 6 25.64 38.45 -21.65
N LEU A 7 24.55 37.70 -21.56
CA LEU A 7 24.50 36.45 -20.82
C LEU A 7 24.78 35.29 -21.79
N SER A 8 25.77 34.47 -21.48
CA SER A 8 26.13 33.28 -22.25
C SER A 8 26.24 32.07 -21.34
N GLY A 9 25.98 30.88 -21.86
CA GLY A 9 26.19 29.65 -21.11
C GLY A 9 25.88 28.38 -21.86
N SER A 10 26.21 27.27 -21.22
CA SER A 10 25.92 25.91 -21.68
C SER A 10 25.32 25.07 -20.56
N VAL A 11 24.53 24.09 -20.97
CA VAL A 11 24.03 23.02 -20.09
C VAL A 11 24.41 21.71 -20.75
N GLU A 12 25.33 20.99 -20.12
CA GLU A 12 25.97 19.81 -20.69
C GLU A 12 25.68 18.60 -19.81
N LYS A 13 25.24 17.51 -20.43
CA LYS A 13 25.08 16.22 -19.74
C LYS A 13 26.41 15.47 -19.79
N LEU A 14 26.91 15.06 -18.62
CA LEU A 14 28.10 14.25 -18.49
C LEU A 14 27.83 13.09 -17.53
N GLY A 15 27.71 11.89 -18.07
CA GLY A 15 27.28 10.71 -17.30
C GLY A 15 25.86 10.86 -16.73
N GLU A 16 25.74 10.73 -15.41
CA GLU A 16 24.48 10.86 -14.65
C GLU A 16 24.26 12.28 -14.09
N SER A 17 25.07 13.25 -14.51
CA SER A 17 25.02 14.63 -14.04
C SER A 17 24.80 15.62 -15.19
N ILE A 18 24.29 16.80 -14.83
CA ILE A 18 24.17 17.99 -15.68
C ILE A 18 25.11 19.06 -15.12
N PHE A 19 25.96 19.61 -15.97
CA PHE A 19 26.81 20.74 -15.66
C PHE A 19 26.20 22.01 -16.25
N VAL A 20 25.96 23.02 -15.42
CA VAL A 20 25.48 24.34 -15.83
C VAL A 20 26.61 25.34 -15.72
N ASN A 21 26.86 26.07 -16.80
CA ASN A 21 27.85 27.14 -16.85
C ASN A 21 27.22 28.41 -17.41
N PHE A 22 27.14 29.47 -16.62
CA PHE A 22 26.67 30.79 -17.06
C PHE A 22 27.73 31.86 -16.81
N ARG A 23 27.81 32.82 -17.74
CA ARG A 23 28.70 33.98 -17.67
C ARG A 23 27.96 35.24 -18.10
N LEU A 24 28.09 36.29 -17.30
CA LEU A 24 27.64 37.63 -17.65
C LEU A 24 28.86 38.44 -18.09
N ILE A 25 28.81 38.96 -19.31
CA ILE A 25 29.93 39.65 -19.95
C ILE A 25 29.54 41.09 -20.21
N ASN A 26 30.43 42.02 -19.88
CA ASN A 26 30.30 43.42 -20.26
C ASN A 26 30.63 43.58 -21.74
N VAL A 27 29.69 44.07 -22.55
CA VAL A 27 29.87 44.13 -24.01
C VAL A 27 30.93 45.16 -24.41
N SER A 28 31.09 46.23 -23.63
CA SER A 28 32.06 47.30 -23.94
C SER A 28 33.51 46.91 -23.64
N THR A 29 33.75 46.11 -22.61
CA THR A 29 35.11 45.75 -22.16
C THR A 29 35.49 44.30 -22.44
N GLY A 30 34.52 43.43 -22.76
CA GLY A 30 34.72 41.99 -22.92
C GLY A 30 34.96 41.25 -21.59
N ALA A 31 34.94 41.95 -20.45
CA ALA A 31 35.22 41.35 -19.15
C ALA A 31 34.03 40.52 -18.63
N VAL A 32 34.32 39.38 -18.01
CA VAL A 32 33.33 38.57 -17.28
C VAL A 32 33.05 39.24 -15.93
N GLU A 33 31.80 39.63 -15.71
CA GLU A 33 31.36 40.28 -14.46
C GLU A 33 30.84 39.28 -13.43
N LYS A 34 30.21 38.20 -13.89
CA LYS A 34 29.71 37.11 -13.05
C LYS A 34 29.91 35.78 -13.77
N SER A 35 30.26 34.75 -13.01
CA SER A 35 30.34 33.37 -13.49
C SER A 35 29.62 32.47 -12.51
N TYR A 36 28.92 31.48 -13.04
CA TYR A 36 28.25 30.45 -12.26
C TYR A 36 28.54 29.08 -12.86
N ILE A 37 29.02 28.17 -12.02
CA ILE A 37 29.29 26.79 -12.40
C ILE A 37 28.77 25.91 -11.27
N LYS A 38 27.88 24.96 -11.60
CA LYS A 38 27.38 23.98 -10.64
C LYS A 38 26.98 22.68 -11.32
N GLU A 39 27.22 21.58 -10.61
CA GLU A 39 26.78 20.25 -10.98
C GLU A 39 25.40 19.97 -10.38
N PHE A 40 24.53 19.37 -11.19
CA PHE A 40 23.21 18.89 -10.82
C PHE A 40 23.05 17.43 -11.21
N LEU A 41 22.14 16.72 -10.56
CA LEU A 41 21.71 15.39 -10.95
C LEU A 41 20.89 15.46 -12.24
N HIS A 42 21.05 14.47 -13.12
CA HIS A 42 20.34 14.43 -14.39
C HIS A 42 18.87 13.99 -14.22
N TYR A 43 17.98 14.97 -14.06
CA TYR A 43 16.52 14.79 -14.09
C TYR A 43 15.92 15.43 -15.36
N PRO A 44 15.45 14.63 -16.34
CA PRO A 44 15.04 15.14 -17.66
C PRO A 44 13.94 16.22 -17.64
N ASN A 45 13.06 16.18 -16.64
CA ASN A 45 11.93 17.10 -16.52
C ASN A 45 12.23 18.34 -15.66
N GLU A 46 13.42 18.46 -15.08
CA GLU A 46 13.77 19.55 -14.15
C GLU A 46 14.72 20.58 -14.77
N LEU A 47 15.04 20.48 -16.07
CA LEU A 47 15.99 21.37 -16.75
C LEU A 47 15.66 22.86 -16.57
N GLN A 48 14.37 23.22 -16.69
CA GLN A 48 13.92 24.60 -16.48
C GLN A 48 14.14 25.06 -15.04
N ARG A 49 13.90 24.18 -14.06
CA ARG A 49 14.09 24.45 -12.63
C ARG A 49 15.57 24.63 -12.30
N ILE A 50 16.42 23.75 -12.85
CA ILE A 50 17.88 23.84 -12.76
C ILE A 50 18.37 25.20 -13.28
N VAL A 51 17.97 25.59 -14.50
CA VAL A 51 18.34 26.89 -15.09
C VAL A 51 17.89 28.06 -14.21
N ARG A 52 16.66 28.03 -13.70
CA ARG A 52 16.12 29.08 -12.81
C ARG A 52 16.93 29.21 -11.52
N ILE A 53 17.24 28.09 -10.86
CA ILE A 53 18.05 28.07 -9.63
C ILE A 53 19.43 28.64 -9.90
N SER A 54 20.07 28.19 -10.97
CA SER A 54 21.40 28.65 -11.37
C SER A 54 21.47 30.15 -11.63
N LEU A 55 20.48 30.71 -12.33
CA LEU A 55 20.41 32.16 -12.53
C LEU A 55 20.17 32.91 -11.21
N ARG A 56 19.28 32.41 -10.35
CA ARG A 56 19.04 33.02 -9.02
C ARG A 56 20.31 33.06 -8.18
N GLU A 57 21.03 31.94 -8.07
CA GLU A 57 22.30 31.87 -7.33
C GLU A 57 23.36 32.81 -7.94
N MET A 58 23.47 32.87 -9.28
CA MET A 58 24.39 33.78 -9.98
C MET A 58 24.14 35.27 -9.63
N PHE A 59 22.88 35.64 -9.41
CA PHE A 59 22.49 37.00 -9.03
C PHE A 59 22.32 37.20 -7.52
N GLY A 60 22.71 36.23 -6.68
CA GLY A 60 22.64 36.33 -5.23
C GLY A 60 21.21 36.30 -4.67
N ILE A 61 20.26 35.78 -5.44
CA ILE A 61 18.88 35.56 -5.01
C ILE A 61 18.80 34.20 -4.34
N GLU A 62 18.34 34.16 -3.10
CA GLU A 62 18.20 32.92 -2.33
C GLU A 62 17.22 31.95 -3.00
N ASN A 63 17.56 30.67 -2.94
CA ASN A 63 16.70 29.56 -3.33
C ASN A 63 16.35 28.74 -2.09
N GLU A 64 15.24 28.02 -2.16
CA GLU A 64 14.89 27.04 -1.15
C GLU A 64 15.98 25.95 -1.09
N GLU A 65 16.64 25.84 0.06
CA GLU A 65 17.80 24.96 0.25
C GLU A 65 17.47 23.51 -0.08
N LEU A 66 16.27 23.05 0.29
CA LEU A 66 15.79 21.69 0.01
C LEU A 66 15.66 21.42 -1.49
N ILE A 67 15.18 22.38 -2.28
CA ILE A 67 15.06 22.22 -3.73
C ILE A 67 16.46 22.11 -4.33
N VAL A 68 17.40 22.95 -3.90
CA VAL A 68 18.79 22.89 -4.36
C VAL A 68 19.43 21.55 -3.99
N GLN A 69 19.25 21.09 -2.76
CA GLN A 69 19.78 19.81 -2.28
C GLN A 69 19.18 18.63 -3.07
N SER A 70 17.87 18.61 -3.34
CA SER A 70 17.22 17.54 -4.12
C SER A 70 17.76 17.39 -5.55
N LEU A 71 18.29 18.48 -6.13
CA LEU A 71 18.84 18.50 -7.48
C LEU A 71 20.38 18.35 -7.49
N THR A 72 21.05 18.32 -6.35
CA THR A 72 22.53 18.29 -6.25
C THR A 72 23.06 17.11 -5.44
N GLN A 73 22.29 16.59 -4.49
CA GLN A 73 22.67 15.48 -3.61
C GLN A 73 21.74 14.28 -3.83
N LYS A 74 22.33 13.10 -4.12
CA LYS A 74 21.56 11.86 -4.35
C LYS A 74 20.77 11.42 -3.12
N GLU A 75 21.32 11.66 -1.93
CA GLU A 75 20.75 11.24 -0.64
C GLU A 75 19.67 12.22 -0.12
N ALA A 76 19.78 13.52 -0.43
CA ALA A 76 18.77 14.49 -0.07
C ALA A 76 17.43 14.26 -0.80
N PHE A 77 17.45 13.67 -2.00
CA PHE A 77 16.24 13.25 -2.70
C PHE A 77 15.50 12.12 -1.97
N ALA A 78 16.24 11.17 -1.39
CA ALA A 78 15.66 10.11 -0.56
C ALA A 78 15.00 10.68 0.71
N ASN A 79 15.56 11.75 1.27
CA ASN A 79 14.96 12.46 2.41
C ASN A 79 13.80 13.40 2.00
N SER A 80 13.82 14.01 0.81
CA SER A 80 12.70 14.84 0.32
C SER A 80 11.51 14.01 -0.16
N LEU A 81 11.69 12.71 -0.44
CA LEU A 81 10.59 11.76 -0.69
C LEU A 81 9.79 11.42 0.57
N ASN A 82 10.26 11.84 1.75
CA ASN A 82 9.47 11.81 3.00
C ASN A 82 8.60 13.07 3.17
N GLN A 83 8.53 13.98 2.17
CA GLN A 83 7.58 15.08 2.17
C GLN A 83 6.20 14.63 1.67
N PRO A 84 5.12 14.89 2.42
CA PRO A 84 3.75 14.56 2.02
C PRO A 84 3.23 15.33 0.78
N ASP A 85 4.01 16.30 0.25
CA ASP A 85 3.62 17.17 -0.87
C ASP A 85 4.08 16.70 -2.27
N VAL A 86 4.94 15.68 -2.37
CA VAL A 86 5.17 15.00 -3.65
C VAL A 86 3.99 14.06 -3.86
N LYS A 87 3.16 14.32 -4.89
CA LYS A 87 2.00 13.48 -5.25
C LYS A 87 2.40 12.00 -5.21
N SER A 88 2.09 11.33 -4.11
CA SER A 88 2.26 9.90 -3.99
C SER A 88 1.36 9.26 -5.02
N LEU A 89 1.86 8.20 -5.66
CA LEU A 89 1.09 7.49 -6.66
C LEU A 89 -0.11 6.85 -5.94
N LYS A 90 -1.32 7.36 -6.19
CA LYS A 90 -2.55 6.76 -5.65
C LYS A 90 -2.75 5.39 -6.30
N LEU A 91 -2.49 4.34 -5.53
CA LEU A 91 -2.65 2.95 -5.93
C LEU A 91 -3.90 2.30 -5.30
N ASP A 92 -4.76 3.13 -4.71
CA ASP A 92 -6.07 2.73 -4.23
C ASP A 92 -6.89 2.07 -5.33
N GLY A 93 -7.70 1.09 -4.96
CA GLY A 93 -8.53 0.41 -5.95
C GLY A 93 -9.36 -0.74 -5.40
N PRO A 94 -10.31 -1.23 -6.21
CA PRO A 94 -11.13 -2.37 -5.85
C PRO A 94 -10.28 -3.63 -5.69
N ARG A 95 -10.67 -4.46 -4.72
CA ARG A 95 -10.10 -5.78 -4.43
C ARG A 95 -11.20 -6.81 -4.50
N MET A 96 -10.93 -7.92 -5.17
CA MET A 96 -11.88 -9.02 -5.35
C MET A 96 -11.13 -10.35 -5.28
N GLY A 97 -11.80 -11.40 -4.82
CA GLY A 97 -11.12 -12.67 -4.70
C GLY A 97 -11.97 -13.75 -4.09
N ILE A 98 -11.31 -14.84 -3.75
CA ILE A 98 -11.91 -16.00 -3.11
C ILE A 98 -11.18 -16.29 -1.80
N THR A 99 -11.94 -16.74 -0.81
CA THR A 99 -11.41 -17.18 0.47
C THR A 99 -11.92 -18.57 0.81
N PHE A 100 -11.04 -19.40 1.33
CA PHE A 100 -11.29 -20.78 1.70
C PHE A 100 -11.01 -20.97 3.19
N TYR A 101 -11.96 -21.56 3.90
CA TYR A 101 -11.83 -21.96 5.29
C TYR A 101 -11.32 -23.39 5.37
N THR A 102 -10.42 -23.68 6.31
CA THR A 102 -9.94 -25.04 6.60
C THR A 102 -10.27 -25.46 8.03
N GLY A 103 -10.03 -26.74 8.34
CA GLY A 103 -10.19 -27.30 9.69
C GLY A 103 -11.63 -27.23 10.21
N ARG A 104 -11.76 -27.06 11.52
CA ARG A 104 -13.06 -27.01 12.22
C ARG A 104 -13.96 -25.89 11.70
N ASN A 105 -13.39 -24.74 11.31
CA ASN A 105 -14.18 -23.65 10.72
C ASN A 105 -14.84 -24.09 9.40
N ALA A 106 -14.14 -24.88 8.57
CA ALA A 106 -14.71 -25.39 7.33
C ALA A 106 -15.85 -26.38 7.59
N GLU A 107 -15.71 -27.24 8.60
CA GLU A 107 -16.75 -28.17 9.04
C GLU A 107 -17.99 -27.42 9.54
N ILE A 108 -17.81 -26.36 10.35
CA ILE A 108 -18.93 -25.54 10.85
C ILE A 108 -19.64 -24.83 9.71
N VAL A 109 -18.90 -24.23 8.77
CA VAL A 109 -19.49 -23.52 7.63
C VAL A 109 -20.38 -24.46 6.80
N GLN A 110 -19.97 -25.71 6.61
CA GLN A 110 -20.73 -26.74 5.90
C GLN A 110 -21.84 -27.39 6.73
N GLY A 111 -21.77 -27.31 8.06
CA GLY A 111 -22.71 -27.97 8.95
C GLY A 111 -24.13 -27.42 8.80
N GLN A 112 -25.11 -28.22 9.25
CA GLN A 112 -26.52 -27.83 9.22
C GLN A 112 -26.82 -26.71 10.24
N PRO A 113 -27.77 -25.80 9.95
CA PRO A 113 -28.09 -24.69 10.86
C PRO A 113 -28.62 -25.14 12.22
N GLU A 114 -29.26 -26.30 12.28
CA GLU A 114 -29.77 -26.93 13.50
C GLU A 114 -28.64 -27.22 14.50
N ASP A 115 -27.45 -27.59 14.01
CA ASP A 115 -26.24 -27.85 14.81
C ASP A 115 -25.35 -26.61 14.96
N GLY A 116 -25.82 -25.45 14.48
CA GLY A 116 -25.09 -24.19 14.46
C GLY A 116 -24.17 -24.00 13.26
N GLY A 117 -24.24 -24.85 12.24
CA GLY A 117 -23.54 -24.63 10.98
C GLY A 117 -24.25 -23.62 10.07
N PHE A 118 -23.69 -23.34 8.89
CA PHE A 118 -24.24 -22.32 7.99
C PHE A 118 -24.91 -22.88 6.73
N ASP A 119 -24.76 -24.19 6.47
CA ASP A 119 -25.17 -24.86 5.23
C ASP A 119 -24.60 -24.16 3.98
N ARG A 120 -23.30 -23.86 4.02
CA ARG A 120 -22.57 -23.16 2.96
C ARG A 120 -21.28 -23.87 2.60
N LEU A 121 -20.78 -23.63 1.39
CA LEU A 121 -19.46 -24.05 0.99
C LEU A 121 -18.40 -23.25 1.77
N PRO A 122 -17.30 -23.89 2.20
CA PRO A 122 -16.20 -23.22 2.89
C PRO A 122 -15.34 -22.39 1.93
N LEU A 123 -15.81 -22.11 0.72
CA LEU A 123 -15.19 -21.30 -0.33
C LEU A 123 -16.12 -20.16 -0.68
N MET A 124 -15.75 -18.92 -0.39
CA MET A 124 -16.60 -17.75 -0.56
C MET A 124 -15.94 -16.69 -1.43
N PHE A 125 -16.73 -15.98 -2.21
CA PHE A 125 -16.29 -14.76 -2.88
C PHE A 125 -16.19 -13.61 -1.87
N GLN A 126 -15.21 -12.73 -2.08
CA GLN A 126 -15.05 -11.51 -1.32
C GLN A 126 -14.72 -10.34 -2.24
N PHE A 127 -15.21 -9.16 -1.89
CA PHE A 127 -14.83 -7.92 -2.56
C PHE A 127 -14.79 -6.75 -1.60
N GLY A 128 -14.10 -5.70 -2.01
CA GLY A 128 -13.92 -4.49 -1.21
C GLY A 128 -13.07 -3.47 -1.94
N TYR A 129 -12.48 -2.57 -1.17
CA TYR A 129 -11.68 -1.48 -1.71
C TYR A 129 -10.45 -1.28 -0.83
N GLN A 130 -9.28 -1.15 -1.43
CA GLN A 130 -8.04 -0.89 -0.72
C GLN A 130 -7.68 0.59 -0.79
N PHE A 131 -7.35 1.14 0.37
CA PHE A 131 -6.74 2.45 0.53
C PHE A 131 -5.28 2.25 0.94
N GLU A 132 -4.36 2.99 0.33
CA GLU A 132 -2.92 2.86 0.51
C GLU A 132 -2.28 4.22 0.85
N THR A 133 -1.57 4.28 1.97
CA THR A 133 -0.74 5.42 2.36
C THR A 133 0.72 5.01 2.34
N GLN A 134 1.47 5.53 1.37
CA GLN A 134 2.91 5.31 1.25
C GLN A 134 3.65 6.24 2.22
N TYR A 135 4.58 5.69 3.01
CA TYR A 135 5.34 6.46 4.01
C TYR A 135 6.86 6.31 3.88
N LEU A 136 7.33 5.37 3.06
CA LEU A 136 8.74 5.23 2.72
C LEU A 136 8.86 4.85 1.25
N ASN A 137 9.74 5.52 0.53
CA ASN A 137 10.06 5.20 -0.85
C ASN A 137 11.56 5.39 -1.07
N GLU A 138 12.32 4.29 -1.02
CA GLU A 138 13.77 4.31 -1.08
C GLU A 138 14.29 3.29 -2.11
N GLY A 139 14.95 3.79 -3.15
CA GLY A 139 15.49 2.98 -4.24
C GLY A 139 14.41 2.12 -4.92
N ASN A 140 14.55 0.79 -4.80
CA ASN A 140 13.61 -0.17 -5.38
C ASN A 140 12.48 -0.58 -4.44
N PHE A 141 12.49 -0.15 -3.17
CA PHE A 141 11.53 -0.58 -2.16
C PHE A 141 10.63 0.56 -1.70
N GLN A 142 9.38 0.22 -1.46
CA GLN A 142 8.35 1.11 -0.95
C GLN A 142 7.66 0.44 0.22
N SER A 143 7.48 1.19 1.30
CA SER A 143 6.67 0.77 2.44
C SER A 143 5.37 1.56 2.48
N LEU A 144 4.32 0.86 2.85
CA LEU A 144 2.96 1.36 2.74
C LEU A 144 2.08 0.82 3.88
N LEU A 145 1.12 1.63 4.29
CA LEU A 145 0.04 1.25 5.18
C LEU A 145 -1.21 1.04 4.33
N GLU A 146 -1.86 -0.11 4.45
CA GLU A 146 -3.09 -0.43 3.72
C GLU A 146 -4.28 -0.53 4.67
N PHE A 147 -5.43 -0.03 4.24
CA PHE A 147 -6.72 -0.26 4.87
C PHE A 147 -7.68 -0.88 3.85
N ILE A 148 -8.23 -2.05 4.16
CA ILE A 148 -9.02 -2.86 3.22
C ILE A 148 -10.33 -3.30 3.87
N PRO A 149 -11.41 -2.50 3.79
CA PRO A 149 -12.77 -2.96 4.04
C PRO A 149 -13.21 -3.97 2.98
N MET A 150 -13.82 -5.08 3.41
CA MET A 150 -14.26 -6.19 2.58
C MET A 150 -15.62 -6.72 3.03
N ILE A 151 -16.39 -7.26 2.10
CA ILE A 151 -17.58 -8.07 2.34
C ILE A 151 -17.33 -9.46 1.75
N THR A 152 -17.66 -10.52 2.50
CA THR A 152 -17.47 -11.93 2.11
C THR A 152 -18.78 -12.70 2.14
N GLY A 153 -18.95 -13.64 1.21
CA GLY A 153 -19.99 -14.68 1.23
C GLY A 153 -21.34 -14.29 0.64
N LEU A 154 -21.44 -13.13 -0.04
CA LEU A 154 -22.67 -12.70 -0.70
C LEU A 154 -23.12 -13.65 -1.81
N ASP A 155 -22.18 -14.31 -2.48
CA ASP A 155 -22.40 -15.37 -3.47
C ASP A 155 -23.19 -16.56 -2.92
N GLN A 156 -23.16 -16.74 -1.60
CA GLN A 156 -23.86 -17.81 -0.92
C GLN A 156 -24.95 -17.29 0.03
N GLY A 157 -25.32 -16.01 -0.02
CA GLY A 157 -26.34 -15.43 0.87
C GLY A 157 -25.85 -15.19 2.31
N LEU A 158 -24.55 -14.95 2.51
CA LEU A 158 -23.98 -14.45 3.76
C LEU A 158 -23.60 -12.97 3.60
N PHE A 159 -23.58 -12.24 4.72
CA PHE A 159 -23.03 -10.90 4.80
C PHE A 159 -22.00 -10.86 5.93
N ILE A 160 -20.73 -11.07 5.59
CA ILE A 160 -19.62 -11.06 6.56
C ILE A 160 -18.76 -9.82 6.28
N PRO A 161 -19.02 -8.68 6.96
CA PRO A 161 -18.19 -7.50 6.82
C PRO A 161 -16.89 -7.66 7.61
N SER A 162 -15.80 -7.17 7.04
CA SER A 162 -14.50 -7.16 7.67
C SER A 162 -13.67 -5.98 7.21
N PHE A 163 -12.63 -5.65 7.98
CA PHE A 163 -11.61 -4.73 7.54
C PHE A 163 -10.23 -5.22 7.96
N THR A 164 -9.22 -4.88 7.18
CA THR A 164 -7.84 -5.28 7.42
C THR A 164 -6.94 -4.07 7.38
N ILE A 165 -5.98 -4.00 8.30
CA ILE A 165 -4.92 -2.99 8.32
C ILE A 165 -3.61 -3.72 8.08
N LEU A 166 -2.85 -3.33 7.06
CA LEU A 166 -1.60 -3.99 6.70
C LEU A 166 -0.44 -3.01 6.72
N ASN A 167 0.71 -3.48 7.20
CA ASN A 167 1.99 -2.90 6.85
C ASN A 167 2.57 -3.71 5.68
N GLY A 168 2.84 -3.04 4.56
CA GLY A 168 3.27 -3.66 3.32
C GLY A 168 4.65 -3.16 2.86
N LEU A 169 5.36 -4.04 2.17
CA LEU A 169 6.61 -3.80 1.47
C LEU A 169 6.43 -4.21 0.01
N ARG A 170 6.70 -3.28 -0.90
CA ARG A 170 6.59 -3.48 -2.36
C ARG A 170 7.92 -3.15 -3.02
N ASN A 171 8.34 -4.01 -3.95
CA ASN A 171 9.46 -3.71 -4.83
C ASN A 171 8.96 -3.03 -6.13
N ASN A 172 9.31 -1.77 -6.33
CA ASN A 172 8.86 -0.94 -7.45
C ASN A 172 9.38 -1.38 -8.82
N LYS A 173 10.43 -2.20 -8.87
CA LYS A 173 11.00 -2.73 -10.12
C LYS A 173 10.39 -4.07 -10.50
N THR A 174 10.29 -4.99 -9.55
CA THR A 174 9.85 -6.38 -9.80
C THR A 174 8.36 -6.59 -9.55
N GLY A 175 7.71 -5.70 -8.81
CA GLY A 175 6.31 -5.78 -8.43
C GLY A 175 6.01 -6.77 -7.31
N TRP A 176 7.02 -7.43 -6.71
CA TRP A 176 6.79 -8.31 -5.56
C TRP A 176 6.35 -7.53 -4.33
N GLU A 177 5.42 -8.10 -3.58
CA GLU A 177 4.75 -7.50 -2.43
C GLU A 177 4.70 -8.49 -1.27
N PHE A 178 4.94 -7.98 -0.07
CA PHE A 178 4.73 -8.70 1.20
C PHE A 178 3.99 -7.77 2.15
N ALA A 179 2.99 -8.27 2.86
CA ALA A 179 2.24 -7.48 3.81
C ALA A 179 1.75 -8.32 4.99
N PHE A 180 1.58 -7.68 6.14
CA PHE A 180 1.06 -8.33 7.33
C PHE A 180 0.33 -7.35 8.22
N GLY A 181 -0.57 -7.84 9.05
CA GLY A 181 -1.24 -6.99 10.03
C GLY A 181 -2.53 -7.59 10.57
N PRO A 182 -3.25 -6.84 11.41
CA PRO A 182 -4.51 -7.30 11.96
C PRO A 182 -5.65 -7.24 10.95
N THR A 183 -6.56 -8.19 11.07
CA THR A 183 -7.86 -8.21 10.38
C THR A 183 -8.96 -8.34 11.42
N PHE A 184 -10.09 -7.69 11.17
CA PHE A 184 -11.25 -7.66 12.05
C PHE A 184 -12.49 -8.03 11.24
N GLY A 185 -13.24 -9.02 11.71
CA GLY A 185 -14.46 -9.48 11.05
C GLY A 185 -15.63 -9.51 12.03
N LEU A 186 -16.81 -9.09 11.57
CA LEU A 186 -18.04 -9.29 12.31
C LEU A 186 -18.61 -10.66 11.93
N VAL A 187 -18.66 -11.58 12.89
CA VAL A 187 -19.06 -12.97 12.65
C VAL A 187 -20.08 -13.43 13.68
N SER A 188 -20.96 -14.36 13.29
CA SER A 188 -21.92 -14.96 14.22
C SER A 188 -21.23 -16.04 15.07
N VAL A 189 -21.28 -15.86 16.39
CA VAL A 189 -20.62 -16.70 17.39
C VAL A 189 -21.63 -17.04 18.49
N ALA A 190 -21.60 -18.28 18.96
CA ALA A 190 -22.32 -18.69 20.16
C ALA A 190 -21.35 -19.32 21.17
N GLU A 191 -21.70 -19.15 22.44
CA GLU A 191 -21.12 -19.92 23.53
C GLU A 191 -21.90 -21.22 23.69
N GLY A 192 -21.20 -22.32 23.93
CA GLY A 192 -21.78 -23.64 24.06
C GLY A 192 -20.77 -24.68 24.53
N TYR A 193 -21.21 -25.92 24.59
CA TYR A 193 -20.42 -27.05 25.08
C TYR A 193 -20.63 -28.28 24.20
N TYR A 194 -19.71 -29.23 24.31
CA TYR A 194 -19.82 -30.51 23.63
C TYR A 194 -20.41 -31.55 24.58
N ASP A 195 -21.57 -32.10 24.24
CA ASP A 195 -22.22 -33.22 24.92
C ASP A 195 -22.18 -34.45 24.01
N ASN A 196 -21.44 -35.49 24.42
CA ASN A 196 -21.19 -36.69 23.61
C ASN A 196 -20.72 -36.39 22.17
N GLY A 197 -19.89 -35.36 22.00
CA GLY A 197 -19.36 -34.93 20.70
C GLY A 197 -20.30 -34.02 19.88
N GLN A 198 -21.53 -33.79 20.34
CA GLN A 198 -22.47 -32.85 19.72
C GLN A 198 -22.36 -31.46 20.35
N TRP A 199 -22.36 -30.43 19.51
CA TRP A 199 -22.35 -29.06 19.97
C TRP A 199 -23.75 -28.62 20.42
N ARG A 200 -23.86 -28.15 21.66
CA ARG A 200 -25.12 -27.68 22.24
C ARG A 200 -24.98 -26.30 22.86
N LEU A 201 -26.03 -25.50 22.70
CA LEU A 201 -26.14 -24.22 23.38
C LEU A 201 -26.51 -24.44 24.86
N PRO A 202 -26.07 -23.56 25.78
CA PRO A 202 -26.44 -23.63 27.19
C PRO A 202 -27.97 -23.54 27.34
N HIS A 203 -28.50 -24.40 28.19
CA HIS A 203 -29.92 -24.44 28.55
C HIS A 203 -30.03 -24.73 30.05
N THR A 204 -31.22 -24.52 30.63
CA THR A 204 -31.44 -24.62 32.08
C THR A 204 -31.07 -26.00 32.67
N ASP A 205 -31.27 -27.06 31.90
CA ASP A 205 -31.01 -28.45 32.31
C ASP A 205 -29.61 -28.96 31.92
N MET A 206 -28.68 -28.05 31.63
CA MET A 206 -27.31 -28.38 31.24
C MET A 206 -26.57 -29.16 32.34
N PRO A 207 -25.89 -30.29 31.99
CA PRO A 207 -25.11 -31.04 32.97
C PRO A 207 -24.05 -30.19 33.66
N SER A 208 -23.89 -30.37 34.98
CA SER A 208 -22.87 -29.67 35.76
C SER A 208 -21.46 -30.11 35.36
N GLY A 209 -20.50 -29.17 35.35
CA GLY A 209 -19.09 -29.43 35.04
C GLY A 209 -18.72 -29.38 33.54
N GLN A 210 -19.65 -29.01 32.68
CA GLN A 210 -19.39 -28.84 31.24
C GLN A 210 -18.51 -27.61 30.96
N VAL A 211 -17.56 -27.76 30.03
CA VAL A 211 -16.65 -26.68 29.64
C VAL A 211 -17.30 -25.86 28.51
N LEU A 212 -17.65 -24.62 28.84
CA LEU A 212 -18.12 -23.66 27.85
C LEU A 212 -16.96 -23.18 26.97
N SER A 213 -17.24 -23.08 25.68
CA SER A 213 -16.34 -22.51 24.68
C SER A 213 -17.14 -21.65 23.71
N LYS A 214 -16.46 -20.77 22.98
CA LYS A 214 -17.07 -19.99 21.90
C LYS A 214 -16.58 -20.49 20.56
N ARG A 215 -17.50 -20.63 19.60
CA ARG A 215 -17.17 -20.96 18.21
C ARG A 215 -18.12 -20.24 17.24
N LEU A 216 -17.78 -20.26 15.95
CA LEU A 216 -18.72 -19.85 14.91
C LEU A 216 -20.03 -20.65 15.05
N ASP A 217 -21.16 -19.96 15.05
CA ASP A 217 -22.48 -20.58 15.16
C ASP A 217 -23.53 -19.69 14.49
N SER A 218 -24.31 -20.24 13.55
CA SER A 218 -25.34 -19.47 12.83
C SER A 218 -26.50 -19.01 13.72
N ARG A 219 -26.70 -19.66 14.88
CA ARG A 219 -27.72 -19.31 15.88
C ARG A 219 -27.21 -18.28 16.90
N GLY A 220 -25.95 -17.87 16.76
CA GLY A 220 -25.25 -16.98 17.67
C GLY A 220 -25.60 -15.51 17.49
N LYS A 221 -24.79 -14.65 18.12
CA LYS A 221 -24.84 -13.19 17.96
C LYS A 221 -23.60 -12.73 17.21
N TYR A 222 -23.72 -11.60 16.54
CA TYR A 222 -22.59 -10.98 15.87
C TYR A 222 -21.57 -10.46 16.89
N GLU A 223 -20.35 -10.97 16.81
CA GLU A 223 -19.21 -10.53 17.61
C GLU A 223 -18.07 -10.07 16.68
N LEU A 224 -17.35 -9.03 17.10
CA LEU A 224 -16.14 -8.57 16.42
C LEU A 224 -14.98 -9.50 16.81
N ARG A 225 -14.39 -10.19 15.83
CA ARG A 225 -13.20 -11.02 16.03
C ARG A 225 -12.00 -10.42 15.30
N SER A 226 -10.86 -10.43 15.97
CA SER A 226 -9.58 -10.08 15.37
C SER A 226 -8.76 -11.33 15.04
N ALA A 227 -7.92 -11.23 14.01
CA ALA A 227 -6.91 -12.21 13.66
C ALA A 227 -5.70 -11.49 13.04
N PHE A 228 -4.65 -12.25 12.75
CA PHE A 228 -3.46 -11.73 12.05
C PHE A 228 -3.38 -12.33 10.66
N VAL A 229 -3.14 -11.51 9.65
CA VAL A 229 -3.01 -11.93 8.26
C VAL A 229 -1.58 -11.74 7.79
N ILE A 230 -1.13 -12.68 6.97
CA ILE A 230 0.12 -12.59 6.20
C ILE A 230 -0.25 -12.72 4.73
N ALA A 231 0.24 -11.80 3.91
CA ALA A 231 -0.04 -11.73 2.50
C ALA A 231 1.27 -11.59 1.69
N PHE A 232 1.28 -12.22 0.53
CA PHE A 232 2.36 -12.14 -0.44
C PHE A 232 1.77 -12.07 -1.84
N GLY A 233 2.36 -11.25 -2.71
CA GLY A 233 1.78 -11.04 -4.02
C GLY A 233 2.70 -10.41 -5.03
N LYS A 234 2.14 -10.18 -6.22
CA LYS A 234 2.81 -9.56 -7.33
C LYS A 234 1.87 -8.60 -8.05
N SER A 235 2.35 -7.37 -8.23
CA SER A 235 1.74 -6.37 -9.09
C SER A 235 2.22 -6.52 -10.54
N PHE A 236 1.29 -6.75 -11.45
CA PHE A 236 1.52 -6.75 -12.89
C PHE A 236 1.19 -5.39 -13.49
N ARG A 237 2.06 -4.89 -14.37
CA ARG A 237 1.86 -3.61 -15.06
C ARG A 237 1.45 -3.85 -16.50
N SER A 238 0.34 -3.24 -16.92
CA SER A 238 -0.13 -3.26 -18.30
C SER A 238 -0.52 -1.84 -18.72
N GLY A 239 0.36 -1.18 -19.48
CA GLY A 239 0.20 0.23 -19.84
C GLY A 239 0.12 1.13 -18.61
N LYS A 240 -1.01 1.84 -18.45
CA LYS A 240 -1.28 2.71 -17.30
C LYS A 240 -1.96 2.00 -16.11
N MET A 241 -2.24 0.72 -16.25
CA MET A 241 -2.95 -0.07 -15.25
C MET A 241 -1.98 -0.92 -14.43
N ASN A 242 -2.21 -0.98 -13.12
CA ASN A 242 -1.57 -1.93 -12.22
C ASN A 242 -2.60 -2.98 -11.80
N ILE A 243 -2.25 -4.26 -11.90
CA ILE A 243 -3.07 -5.40 -11.52
C ILE A 243 -2.34 -6.18 -10.42
N PRO A 244 -2.57 -5.85 -9.15
CA PRO A 244 -2.05 -6.63 -8.02
C PRO A 244 -2.78 -7.96 -7.89
N VAL A 245 -2.01 -9.04 -7.67
CA VAL A 245 -2.50 -10.38 -7.34
C VAL A 245 -1.79 -10.84 -6.07
N ASN A 246 -2.55 -11.12 -5.02
CA ASN A 246 -2.06 -11.41 -3.68
C ASN A 246 -2.66 -12.73 -3.17
N GLY A 247 -1.83 -13.61 -2.64
CA GLY A 247 -2.24 -14.73 -1.79
C GLY A 247 -2.11 -14.34 -0.32
N TYR A 248 -3.01 -14.81 0.53
CA TYR A 248 -2.95 -14.53 1.97
C TYR A 248 -3.38 -15.73 2.80
N VAL A 249 -2.92 -15.73 4.06
CA VAL A 249 -3.27 -16.71 5.09
C VAL A 249 -3.55 -16.02 6.41
N ILE A 250 -4.61 -16.48 7.08
CA ILE A 250 -5.01 -16.08 8.44
C ILE A 250 -5.04 -17.36 9.27
N PRO A 251 -3.98 -17.66 10.04
CA PRO A 251 -3.96 -18.83 10.91
C PRO A 251 -4.93 -18.64 12.08
N SER A 252 -5.58 -19.72 12.49
CA SER A 252 -6.37 -19.77 13.73
C SER A 252 -6.35 -21.17 14.34
N ARG A 253 -6.70 -21.28 15.63
CA ARG A 253 -6.78 -22.56 16.34
C ARG A 253 -7.75 -23.55 15.67
N ASP A 254 -8.85 -23.03 15.11
CA ASP A 254 -9.93 -23.82 14.53
C ASP A 254 -9.74 -24.06 13.01
N GLY A 255 -8.55 -23.74 12.48
CA GLY A 255 -8.20 -23.86 11.07
C GLY A 255 -7.78 -22.53 10.45
N ALA A 256 -7.11 -22.59 9.31
CA ALA A 256 -6.65 -21.41 8.61
C ALA A 256 -7.74 -20.89 7.65
N ARG A 257 -7.75 -19.58 7.42
CA ARG A 257 -8.43 -18.99 6.27
C ARG A 257 -7.36 -18.63 5.25
N ILE A 258 -7.46 -19.18 4.05
CA ILE A 258 -6.53 -18.94 2.94
C ILE A 258 -7.31 -18.21 1.86
N GLY A 259 -6.67 -17.34 1.08
CA GLY A 259 -7.36 -16.76 -0.05
C GLY A 259 -6.43 -16.16 -1.09
N VAL A 260 -7.04 -15.86 -2.23
CA VAL A 260 -6.41 -15.15 -3.34
C VAL A 260 -7.26 -13.93 -3.62
N SER A 261 -6.60 -12.79 -3.75
CA SER A 261 -7.19 -11.50 -4.06
C SER A 261 -6.50 -10.94 -5.29
N PHE A 262 -7.24 -10.26 -6.13
CA PHE A 262 -6.73 -9.44 -7.21
C PHE A 262 -7.44 -8.08 -7.20
N GLY A 263 -6.85 -7.11 -7.87
CA GLY A 263 -7.44 -5.79 -8.01
C GLY A 263 -6.95 -5.09 -9.26
N PHE A 264 -7.37 -3.86 -9.43
CA PHE A 264 -6.84 -2.99 -10.46
C PHE A 264 -6.81 -1.54 -9.96
N ASN A 265 -5.81 -0.79 -10.41
CA ASN A 265 -5.80 0.66 -10.28
C ASN A 265 -5.22 1.29 -11.55
N ALA A 266 -5.64 2.52 -11.84
CA ALA A 266 -5.13 3.28 -12.96
C ALA A 266 -4.20 4.38 -12.44
N ARG A 267 -3.01 4.47 -13.01
CA ARG A 267 -2.13 5.63 -12.80
C ARG A 267 -2.71 6.81 -13.60
N SER A 268 -3.37 7.74 -12.91
CA SER A 268 -3.79 9.04 -13.47
C SER A 268 -2.75 10.12 -13.19
#